data_AF-A0A7C6XQ84-F1
#
_entry.id   AF-A0A7C6XQ84-F1
#
_cell.length_a   1.000
_cell.length_b   1.000
_cell.length_c   1.000
_cell.angle_alpha   90.00
_cell.angle_beta   90.00
_cell.angle_gamma   90.00
#
_symmetry.space_group_name_H-M   'P 1'
#
loop_
_entity.id
_entity.type
_entity.pdbx_description
1 polymer ?
#
loop_
_entity_poly.entity_id
_entity_poly.type
_entity_poly.pdbx_seq_one_letter_code
_entity_poly.pdbx_strand_id
1 'polypeptide(L)'
;LRASSSGTSPRSTYIRNRCPPSRGMWRILPCFDEIIARANAIIAPYSIDVKNVAWHSVYEVGHRLTDAFDDTDETDSGSPCPRVFITGDACHTHSAKAGQGMNVSMQDGFNIAWKLGQVISGRSSTELLRTYSAERQVAAKNLIEFDKEWSTLMATPQEELPDKTYLEDFYVKTAEFPAGFMTEYTESMITTPTTHQELAAGFPIGKRFKSARVKRSCDANFIHLGHEARADGRWRVYVFADQAAPVVDGSAGGGGTAGGSAGGESKVAALAAWLESDPASPLVAYRREGEDPDALVELSVIYQQEHKEFAFPDVPKVFRPHVGAFDLEYVEKIYATLPEEDIFEAREISRDGAVVVVRPDQYVSGIFPLDAHSEIGDYFAGVFEPVK
;
A
#
# COMPACT_ATOMS: atom_id res chain seq x y z
N LEU A 1 29.87 -47.29 -56.55
CA LEU A 1 30.51 -46.02 -56.99
C LEU A 1 29.61 -45.38 -58.04
N ARG A 2 29.14 -44.15 -57.75
CA ARG A 2 28.09 -43.32 -58.40
C ARG A 2 26.66 -43.88 -58.41
N ALA A 3 25.77 -43.29 -57.58
CA ALA A 3 24.80 -42.27 -57.99
C ALA A 3 23.81 -41.92 -56.85
N SER A 4 23.63 -40.61 -56.62
CA SER A 4 22.49 -39.89 -56.02
C SER A 4 21.67 -40.50 -54.85
N SER A 5 21.70 -39.81 -53.71
CA SER A 5 20.54 -39.68 -52.83
C SER A 5 20.49 -38.25 -52.27
N SER A 6 19.47 -37.50 -52.70
CA SER A 6 19.05 -36.21 -52.19
C SER A 6 18.73 -36.29 -50.70
N GLY A 7 19.43 -35.50 -49.87
CA GLY A 7 19.15 -35.34 -48.46
C GLY A 7 17.84 -34.59 -48.22
N THR A 8 16.89 -35.25 -47.58
CA THR A 8 15.67 -34.69 -47.02
C THR A 8 16.00 -33.72 -45.88
N SER A 9 15.71 -32.44 -46.07
CA SER A 9 15.59 -31.45 -44.99
C SER A 9 14.26 -31.67 -44.25
N PRO A 10 14.22 -31.61 -42.90
CA PRO A 10 12.99 -31.82 -42.16
C PRO A 10 12.03 -30.65 -42.43
N ARG A 11 10.86 -30.97 -42.97
CA ARG A 11 9.74 -30.04 -43.13
C ARG A 11 9.36 -29.52 -41.73
N SER A 12 9.72 -28.28 -41.44
CA SER A 12 9.08 -27.52 -40.37
C SER A 12 7.64 -27.25 -40.80
N THR A 13 6.70 -27.93 -40.16
CA THR A 13 5.26 -27.75 -40.36
C THR A 13 4.86 -26.41 -39.74
N TYR A 14 5.13 -25.29 -40.41
CA TYR A 14 4.45 -24.03 -40.09
C TYR A 14 2.96 -24.23 -40.41
N ILE A 15 2.12 -24.23 -39.38
CA ILE A 15 0.68 -24.09 -39.52
C ILE A 15 0.44 -22.70 -40.13
N ARG A 16 0.36 -22.60 -41.45
CA ARG A 16 -0.22 -21.43 -42.12
C ARG A 16 -1.72 -21.50 -41.90
N ASN A 17 -2.23 -20.76 -40.92
CA ASN A 17 -3.66 -20.48 -40.81
C ASN A 17 -4.10 -19.69 -42.05
N ARG A 18 -4.57 -20.40 -43.09
CA ARG A 18 -5.28 -19.74 -44.20
C ARG A 18 -6.67 -19.33 -43.72
N CYS A 19 -7.02 -18.08 -43.99
CA CYS A 19 -8.33 -17.50 -43.70
C CYS A 19 -9.45 -18.29 -44.40
N PRO A 20 -10.48 -18.78 -43.69
CA PRO A 20 -11.64 -19.42 -44.33
C PRO A 20 -12.59 -18.37 -44.93
N PRO A 21 -13.24 -18.66 -46.07
CA PRO A 21 -14.21 -17.74 -46.67
C PRO A 21 -15.46 -17.58 -45.80
N SER A 22 -15.92 -16.35 -45.66
CA SER A 22 -16.98 -15.91 -44.75
C SER A 22 -18.33 -16.56 -45.06
N ARG A 23 -18.82 -17.40 -44.13
CA ARG A 23 -20.24 -17.73 -43.99
C ARG A 23 -20.57 -17.85 -42.50
N GLY A 24 -21.33 -16.89 -41.99
CA GLY A 24 -21.88 -16.91 -40.64
C GLY A 24 -21.38 -15.78 -39.75
N MET A 25 -22.28 -15.30 -38.89
CA MET A 25 -22.16 -14.14 -37.98
C MET A 25 -21.18 -14.40 -36.83
N TRP A 26 -19.91 -14.68 -37.16
CA TRP A 26 -18.79 -14.78 -36.23
C TRP A 26 -17.75 -13.74 -36.66
N ARG A 27 -17.39 -12.80 -35.78
CA ARG A 27 -16.31 -11.84 -36.07
C ARG A 27 -15.02 -12.62 -36.29
N ILE A 28 -14.48 -12.55 -37.50
CA ILE A 28 -13.21 -13.17 -37.87
C ILE A 28 -12.11 -12.36 -37.17
N LEU A 29 -11.27 -13.01 -36.36
CA LEU A 29 -10.09 -12.39 -35.77
C LEU A 29 -9.19 -11.85 -36.91
N PRO A 30 -8.66 -10.62 -36.81
CA PRO A 30 -7.77 -10.07 -37.83
C PRO A 30 -6.58 -11.01 -38.03
N CYS A 31 -6.23 -11.24 -39.29
CA CYS A 31 -5.10 -12.14 -39.57
C CYS A 31 -3.78 -11.45 -39.20
N PHE A 32 -2.75 -12.25 -38.91
CA PHE A 32 -1.44 -11.71 -38.54
C PHE A 32 -0.87 -10.75 -39.58
N ASP A 33 -1.03 -11.07 -40.86
CA ASP A 33 -0.52 -10.25 -41.96
C ASP A 33 -1.17 -8.86 -41.97
N GLU A 34 -2.46 -8.76 -41.62
CA GLU A 34 -3.16 -7.48 -41.48
C GLU A 34 -2.62 -6.65 -40.31
N ILE A 35 -2.35 -7.29 -39.16
CA ILE A 35 -1.78 -6.62 -37.99
C ILE A 35 -0.37 -6.10 -38.31
N ILE A 36 0.47 -6.92 -38.95
CA ILE A 36 1.85 -6.55 -39.33
C ILE A 36 1.85 -5.45 -40.40
N ALA A 37 0.96 -5.54 -41.39
CA ALA A 37 0.81 -4.50 -42.41
C ALA A 37 0.37 -3.17 -41.78
N ARG A 38 -0.59 -3.21 -40.85
CA ARG A 38 -1.04 -2.01 -40.15
C ARG A 38 0.04 -1.40 -39.27
N ALA A 39 0.80 -2.22 -38.55
CA ALA A 39 1.94 -1.76 -37.74
C ALA A 39 2.98 -1.05 -38.61
N ASN A 40 3.37 -1.63 -39.74
CA ASN A 40 4.29 -1.01 -40.71
C ASN A 40 3.76 0.32 -41.27
N ALA A 41 2.45 0.43 -41.50
CA ALA A 41 1.83 1.69 -41.93
C ALA A 41 1.89 2.78 -40.86
N ILE A 42 1.76 2.43 -39.57
CA ILE A 42 1.81 3.37 -38.45
C ILE A 42 3.22 3.92 -38.23
N ILE A 43 4.26 3.08 -38.37
CA ILE A 43 5.64 3.46 -38.01
C ILE A 43 6.46 4.03 -39.18
N ALA A 44 5.86 4.19 -40.36
CA ALA A 44 6.55 4.73 -41.53
C ALA A 44 7.22 6.09 -41.21
N PRO A 45 8.47 6.35 -41.68
CA PRO A 45 9.22 5.59 -42.69
C PRO A 45 10.05 4.42 -42.14
N TYR A 46 9.95 4.10 -40.85
CA TYR A 46 10.57 2.90 -40.29
C TYR A 46 9.82 1.64 -40.76
N SER A 47 10.43 0.47 -40.58
CA SER A 47 9.80 -0.82 -40.91
C SER A 47 10.07 -1.87 -39.86
N ILE A 48 9.15 -2.84 -39.74
CA ILE A 48 9.24 -3.97 -38.82
C ILE A 48 9.04 -5.28 -39.58
N ASP A 49 10.04 -6.16 -39.49
CA ASP A 49 10.02 -7.53 -40.02
C ASP A 49 9.92 -8.52 -38.86
N VAL A 50 8.69 -8.97 -38.58
CA VAL A 50 8.36 -9.82 -37.44
C VAL A 50 8.91 -11.23 -37.67
N LYS A 51 9.89 -11.63 -36.84
CA LYS A 51 10.57 -12.93 -36.95
C LYS A 51 9.82 -14.07 -36.28
N ASN A 52 9.19 -13.79 -35.15
CA ASN A 52 8.46 -14.76 -34.35
C ASN A 52 7.36 -14.04 -33.56
N VAL A 53 6.20 -14.69 -33.41
CA VAL A 53 5.13 -14.23 -32.53
C VAL A 53 4.93 -15.26 -31.44
N ALA A 54 5.34 -14.92 -30.22
CA ALA A 54 5.18 -15.77 -29.05
C ALA A 54 3.72 -15.85 -28.57
N TRP A 55 2.98 -14.73 -28.68
CA TRP A 55 1.58 -14.64 -28.30
C TRP A 55 0.87 -13.48 -29.01
N HIS A 56 -0.43 -13.61 -29.25
CA HIS A 56 -1.29 -12.51 -29.67
C HIS A 56 -2.72 -12.75 -29.17
N SER A 57 -3.50 -11.67 -29.09
CA SER A 57 -4.93 -11.71 -28.79
C SER A 57 -5.64 -10.52 -29.42
N VAL A 58 -6.96 -10.54 -29.36
CA VAL A 58 -7.82 -9.38 -29.61
C VAL A 58 -8.40 -8.96 -28.28
N TYR A 59 -7.91 -7.83 -27.78
CA TYR A 59 -8.42 -7.23 -26.57
C TYR A 59 -9.44 -6.14 -26.94
N GLU A 60 -10.71 -6.40 -26.68
CA GLU A 60 -11.80 -5.44 -26.91
C GLU A 60 -12.08 -4.69 -25.60
N VAL A 61 -11.98 -3.37 -25.66
CA VAL A 61 -12.10 -2.50 -24.48
C VAL A 61 -13.55 -2.41 -24.06
N GLY A 62 -13.83 -2.71 -22.79
CA GLY A 62 -15.10 -2.43 -22.14
C GLY A 62 -14.89 -1.91 -20.72
N HIS A 63 -15.39 -0.71 -20.45
CA HIS A 63 -15.47 -0.18 -19.08
C HIS A 63 -16.74 -0.70 -18.40
N ARG A 64 -16.59 -1.52 -17.36
CA ARG A 64 -17.70 -2.05 -16.56
C ARG A 64 -17.33 -1.98 -15.09
N LEU A 65 -18.32 -1.70 -14.27
CA LEU A 65 -18.22 -1.63 -12.81
C LEU A 65 -19.53 -2.16 -12.24
N THR A 66 -19.46 -2.99 -11.21
CA THR A 66 -20.64 -3.41 -10.45
C THR A 66 -21.04 -2.33 -9.44
N ASP A 67 -22.32 -2.29 -9.08
CA ASP A 67 -22.83 -1.30 -8.13
C ASP A 67 -22.32 -1.54 -6.70
N ALA A 68 -22.02 -2.79 -6.34
CA ALA A 68 -21.40 -3.19 -5.07
C ALA A 68 -20.40 -4.33 -5.29
N PHE A 69 -19.46 -4.49 -4.35
CA PHE A 69 -18.45 -5.56 -4.39
C PHE A 69 -18.75 -6.71 -3.41
N ASP A 70 -19.91 -6.67 -2.78
CA ASP A 70 -20.44 -7.72 -1.90
C ASP A 70 -21.93 -7.96 -2.14
N ASP A 71 -22.53 -8.84 -1.34
CA ASP A 71 -23.94 -9.24 -1.41
C ASP A 71 -24.89 -8.35 -0.59
N THR A 72 -24.46 -7.15 -0.18
CA THR A 72 -25.28 -6.22 0.59
C THR A 72 -25.95 -5.16 -0.28
N ASP A 73 -27.09 -4.66 0.18
CA ASP A 73 -27.75 -3.51 -0.40
C ASP A 73 -27.38 -2.26 0.41
N GLU A 74 -26.51 -1.42 -0.14
CA GLU A 74 -26.06 -0.18 0.51
C GLU A 74 -27.20 0.83 0.71
N THR A 75 -28.35 0.66 0.04
CA THR A 75 -29.54 1.49 0.23
C THR A 75 -30.43 1.04 1.39
N ASP A 76 -30.16 -0.15 1.96
CA ASP A 76 -30.87 -0.71 3.10
C ASP A 76 -29.96 -0.76 4.35
N SER A 77 -30.20 0.13 5.31
CA SER A 77 -29.49 0.14 6.59
C SER A 77 -29.74 -1.10 7.45
N GLY A 78 -30.75 -1.92 7.12
CA GLY A 78 -31.01 -3.21 7.72
C GLY A 78 -30.33 -4.38 7.01
N SER A 79 -29.58 -4.14 5.93
CA SER A 79 -28.93 -5.20 5.16
C SER A 79 -28.02 -6.05 6.06
N PRO A 80 -28.08 -7.38 5.99
CA PRO A 80 -27.19 -8.24 6.77
C PRO A 80 -25.72 -7.93 6.47
N CYS A 81 -24.83 -8.33 7.38
CA CYS A 81 -23.39 -8.22 7.14
C CYS A 81 -22.98 -9.03 5.89
N PRO A 82 -22.04 -8.53 5.07
CA PRO A 82 -21.66 -9.16 3.82
C PRO A 82 -21.05 -10.55 4.05
N ARG A 83 -21.36 -11.49 3.15
CA ARG A 83 -20.92 -12.89 3.18
C ARG A 83 -20.26 -13.33 1.88
N VAL A 84 -20.65 -12.73 0.75
CA VAL A 84 -20.10 -13.05 -0.56
C VAL A 84 -19.45 -11.81 -1.12
N PHE A 85 -18.20 -11.93 -1.57
CA PHE A 85 -17.40 -10.83 -2.10
C PHE A 85 -16.92 -11.16 -3.51
N ILE A 86 -16.81 -10.13 -4.34
CA ILE A 86 -16.20 -10.19 -5.67
C ILE A 86 -15.01 -9.25 -5.74
N THR A 87 -13.93 -9.66 -6.41
CA THR A 87 -12.64 -8.94 -6.48
C THR A 87 -12.14 -8.90 -7.93
N GLY A 88 -11.44 -7.83 -8.33
CA GLY A 88 -10.79 -7.73 -9.64
C GLY A 88 -11.76 -7.72 -10.83
N ASP A 89 -11.39 -8.39 -11.93
CA ASP A 89 -12.17 -8.42 -13.17
C ASP A 89 -13.63 -8.89 -13.02
N ALA A 90 -13.97 -9.55 -11.90
CA ALA A 90 -15.34 -9.93 -11.57
C ALA A 90 -16.23 -8.72 -11.21
N CYS A 91 -15.66 -7.64 -10.67
CA CYS A 91 -16.39 -6.44 -10.25
C CYS A 91 -16.05 -5.20 -11.07
N HIS A 92 -14.88 -5.12 -11.71
CA HIS A 92 -14.54 -4.02 -12.59
C HIS A 92 -13.68 -4.47 -13.77
N THR A 93 -13.97 -3.95 -14.96
CA THR A 93 -13.10 -4.09 -16.14
C THR A 93 -12.86 -2.71 -16.72
N HIS A 94 -11.62 -2.42 -17.07
CA HIS A 94 -11.22 -1.15 -17.68
C HIS A 94 -10.21 -1.42 -18.80
N SER A 95 -9.82 -0.40 -19.57
CA SER A 95 -8.90 -0.63 -20.69
C SER A 95 -7.50 -1.05 -20.22
N ALA A 96 -6.78 -1.77 -21.10
CA ALA A 96 -5.39 -2.14 -20.88
C ALA A 96 -4.41 -0.95 -21.05
N LYS A 97 -4.87 0.23 -21.48
CA LYS A 97 -3.99 1.37 -21.81
C LYS A 97 -3.22 1.90 -20.61
N ALA A 98 -3.81 1.83 -19.41
CA ALA A 98 -3.15 2.24 -18.17
C ALA A 98 -2.36 1.10 -17.47
N GLY A 99 -2.38 -0.13 -18.03
CA GLY A 99 -1.66 -1.27 -17.45
C GLY A 99 -2.15 -1.74 -16.07
N GLN A 100 -3.36 -1.36 -15.66
CA GLN A 100 -3.81 -1.49 -14.27
C GLN A 100 -4.53 -2.81 -13.90
N GLY A 101 -4.97 -3.62 -14.88
CA GLY A 101 -5.99 -4.65 -14.63
C GLY A 101 -5.61 -5.64 -13.51
N MET A 102 -4.46 -6.30 -13.67
CA MET A 102 -3.95 -7.21 -12.65
C MET A 102 -3.58 -6.50 -11.35
N ASN A 103 -3.02 -5.29 -11.42
CA ASN A 103 -2.52 -4.55 -10.25
C ASN A 103 -3.65 -4.18 -9.29
N VAL A 104 -4.75 -3.63 -9.83
CA VAL A 104 -5.90 -3.21 -9.04
C VAL A 104 -6.66 -4.44 -8.52
N SER A 105 -6.77 -5.49 -9.33
CA SER A 105 -7.35 -6.77 -8.90
C SER A 105 -6.61 -7.38 -7.69
N MET A 106 -5.28 -7.34 -7.69
CA MET A 106 -4.49 -7.81 -6.53
C MET A 106 -4.68 -6.92 -5.31
N GLN A 107 -4.83 -5.60 -5.49
CA GLN A 107 -5.10 -4.67 -4.39
C GLN A 107 -6.47 -4.90 -3.75
N ASP A 108 -7.49 -5.29 -4.53
CA ASP A 108 -8.78 -5.69 -3.97
C ASP A 108 -8.62 -6.90 -3.05
N GLY A 109 -7.91 -7.93 -3.53
CA GLY A 109 -7.59 -9.11 -2.74
C GLY A 109 -6.78 -8.80 -1.48
N PHE A 110 -5.78 -7.91 -1.58
CA PHE A 110 -4.96 -7.51 -0.45
C PHE A 110 -5.76 -6.73 0.62
N ASN A 111 -6.72 -5.91 0.20
CA ASN A 111 -7.61 -5.16 1.08
C ASN A 111 -8.61 -6.06 1.84
N ILE A 112 -9.28 -7.00 1.16
CA ILE A 112 -10.29 -7.87 1.83
C ILE A 112 -9.63 -8.94 2.71
N ALA A 113 -8.44 -9.44 2.35
CA ALA A 113 -7.82 -10.59 3.01
C ALA A 113 -7.59 -10.37 4.51
N TRP A 114 -7.03 -9.23 4.92
CA TRP A 114 -6.76 -8.96 6.33
C TRP A 114 -8.05 -8.68 7.12
N LYS A 115 -9.05 -8.05 6.49
CA LYS A 115 -10.36 -7.79 7.10
C LYS A 115 -11.08 -9.09 7.43
N LEU A 116 -11.11 -10.02 6.48
CA LEU A 116 -11.62 -11.39 6.71
C LEU A 116 -10.82 -12.09 7.81
N GLY A 117 -9.49 -12.00 7.79
CA GLY A 117 -8.62 -12.58 8.83
C GLY A 117 -8.96 -12.06 10.23
N GLN A 118 -9.18 -10.76 10.40
CA GLN A 118 -9.53 -10.17 11.70
C GLN A 118 -10.94 -10.55 12.15
N VAL A 119 -11.94 -10.56 11.26
CA VAL A 119 -13.31 -10.96 11.62
C VAL A 119 -13.38 -12.45 11.98
N ILE A 120 -12.79 -13.33 11.17
CA ILE A 120 -12.83 -14.78 11.40
C ILE A 120 -12.07 -15.16 12.68
N SER A 121 -10.97 -14.47 12.98
CA SER A 121 -10.23 -14.67 14.23
C SER A 121 -10.91 -14.02 15.45
N GLY A 122 -12.04 -13.33 15.27
CA GLY A 122 -12.77 -12.64 16.33
C GLY A 122 -12.04 -11.44 16.91
N ARG A 123 -11.18 -10.78 16.12
CA ARG A 123 -10.43 -9.57 16.48
C ARG A 123 -11.20 -8.29 16.18
N SER A 124 -12.11 -8.33 15.22
CA SER A 124 -12.89 -7.16 14.76
C SER A 124 -14.33 -7.53 14.48
N SER A 125 -15.21 -6.54 14.57
CA SER A 125 -16.62 -6.65 14.21
C SER A 125 -16.80 -6.98 12.72
N THR A 126 -17.91 -7.65 12.39
CA THR A 126 -18.32 -7.89 11.00
C THR A 126 -18.55 -6.61 10.21
N GLU A 127 -18.79 -5.47 10.87
CA GLU A 127 -18.91 -4.17 10.21
C GLU A 127 -17.63 -3.76 9.48
N LEU A 128 -16.45 -4.26 9.91
CA LEU A 128 -15.19 -4.06 9.19
C LEU A 128 -15.28 -4.52 7.73
N LEU A 129 -16.06 -5.55 7.43
CA LEU A 129 -16.16 -6.09 6.07
C LEU A 129 -16.88 -5.14 5.10
N ARG A 130 -17.78 -4.27 5.59
CA ARG A 130 -18.47 -3.29 4.75
C ARG A 130 -17.50 -2.25 4.16
N THR A 131 -16.39 -2.00 4.86
CA THR A 131 -15.35 -1.09 4.36
C THR A 131 -14.70 -1.59 3.08
N TYR A 132 -14.80 -2.88 2.73
CA TYR A 132 -14.23 -3.40 1.48
C TYR A 132 -14.94 -2.83 0.24
N SER A 133 -16.26 -2.96 0.15
CA SER A 133 -17.02 -2.39 -0.98
C SER A 133 -16.86 -0.87 -1.00
N ALA A 134 -17.07 -0.20 0.14
CA ALA A 134 -16.97 1.24 0.25
C ALA A 134 -15.61 1.82 -0.19
N GLU A 135 -14.50 1.14 0.09
CA GLU A 135 -13.17 1.58 -0.32
C GLU A 135 -12.85 1.22 -1.78
N ARG A 136 -13.11 -0.03 -2.17
CA ARG A 136 -12.59 -0.58 -3.44
C ARG A 136 -13.47 -0.23 -4.63
N GLN A 137 -14.78 -0.09 -4.44
CA GLN A 137 -15.68 0.36 -5.49
C GLN A 137 -15.40 1.82 -5.90
N VAL A 138 -15.14 2.70 -4.92
CA VAL A 138 -14.73 4.10 -5.18
C VAL A 138 -13.37 4.14 -5.90
N ALA A 139 -12.39 3.35 -5.45
CA ALA A 139 -11.08 3.28 -6.11
C ALA A 139 -11.20 2.79 -7.58
N ALA A 140 -12.00 1.76 -7.84
CA ALA A 140 -12.25 1.24 -9.18
C ALA A 140 -13.01 2.25 -10.07
N LYS A 141 -13.96 2.99 -9.51
CA LYS A 141 -14.67 4.07 -10.20
C LYS A 141 -13.72 5.19 -10.63
N ASN A 142 -12.89 5.68 -9.71
CA ASN A 142 -11.88 6.70 -10.00
C ASN A 142 -10.91 6.23 -11.10
N LEU A 143 -10.58 4.94 -11.10
CA LEU A 143 -9.75 4.33 -12.14
C LEU A 143 -10.40 4.32 -13.52
N ILE A 144 -11.69 3.97 -13.58
CA ILE A 144 -12.45 3.98 -14.84
C ILE A 144 -12.62 5.40 -15.38
N GLU A 145 -12.89 6.37 -14.50
CA GLU A 145 -13.01 7.78 -14.88
C GLU A 145 -11.69 8.31 -15.45
N PHE A 146 -10.57 8.02 -14.78
CA PHE A 146 -9.24 8.35 -15.28
C PHE A 146 -8.94 7.68 -16.62
N ASP A 147 -9.19 6.38 -16.76
CA ASP A 147 -8.89 5.63 -17.99
C ASP A 147 -9.74 6.12 -19.18
N LYS A 148 -10.95 6.63 -18.93
CA LYS A 148 -11.77 7.31 -19.95
C LYS A 148 -11.15 8.63 -20.41
N GLU A 149 -10.70 9.47 -19.48
CA GLU A 149 -10.03 10.73 -19.80
C GLU A 149 -8.73 10.47 -20.58
N TRP A 150 -7.90 9.55 -20.08
CA TRP A 150 -6.65 9.15 -20.73
C TRP A 150 -6.86 8.53 -22.11
N SER A 151 -7.85 7.64 -22.25
CA SER A 151 -8.19 7.01 -23.52
C SER A 151 -8.63 8.02 -24.56
N THR A 152 -9.39 9.04 -24.14
CA THR A 152 -9.86 10.13 -25.01
C THR A 152 -8.68 10.97 -25.44
N LEU A 153 -7.83 11.39 -24.50
CA LEU A 153 -6.63 12.17 -24.77
C LEU A 153 -5.69 11.51 -25.77
N MET A 154 -5.46 10.19 -25.62
CA MET A 154 -4.62 9.40 -26.54
C MET A 154 -5.24 9.19 -27.93
N ALA A 155 -6.55 9.37 -28.08
CA ALA A 155 -7.24 9.25 -29.37
C ALA A 155 -7.34 10.58 -30.11
N THR A 156 -7.16 11.71 -29.42
CA THR A 156 -7.21 13.06 -29.99
C THR A 156 -5.96 13.32 -30.87
N PRO A 157 -6.12 13.76 -32.13
CA PRO A 157 -5.00 14.21 -32.96
C PRO A 157 -4.20 15.33 -32.27
N GLN A 158 -2.88 15.35 -32.46
CA GLN A 158 -2.01 16.32 -31.77
C GLN A 158 -2.36 17.78 -32.14
N GLU A 159 -2.89 18.00 -33.34
CA GLU A 159 -3.29 19.31 -33.84
C GLU A 159 -4.54 19.87 -33.15
N GLU A 160 -5.32 19.01 -32.49
CA GLU A 160 -6.57 19.36 -31.79
C GLU A 160 -6.36 19.56 -30.28
N LEU A 161 -5.15 19.32 -29.77
CA LEU A 161 -4.81 19.55 -28.36
C LEU A 161 -4.65 21.06 -28.07
N PRO A 162 -4.98 21.53 -26.85
CA PRO A 162 -4.91 22.95 -26.49
C PRO A 162 -3.53 23.59 -26.72
N ASP A 163 -2.47 22.83 -26.44
CA ASP A 163 -1.08 23.18 -26.74
C ASP A 163 -0.20 21.92 -26.86
N LYS A 164 1.10 22.13 -27.15
CA LYS A 164 2.08 21.06 -27.38
C LYS A 164 2.57 20.36 -26.11
N THR A 165 2.46 20.99 -24.94
CA THR A 165 2.90 20.41 -23.65
C THR A 165 1.75 19.73 -22.91
N TYR A 166 0.50 19.98 -23.30
CA TYR A 166 -0.70 19.45 -22.63
C TYR A 166 -0.64 17.94 -22.35
N LEU A 167 -0.19 17.14 -23.33
CA LEU A 167 -0.03 15.70 -23.16
C LEU A 167 1.08 15.34 -22.17
N GLU A 168 2.20 16.05 -22.21
CA GLU A 168 3.33 15.89 -21.29
C GLU A 168 2.92 16.27 -19.86
N ASP A 169 2.30 17.43 -19.70
CA ASP A 169 1.81 17.94 -18.41
C ASP A 169 0.79 16.98 -17.80
N PHE A 170 -0.14 16.45 -18.62
CA PHE A 170 -1.07 15.42 -18.17
C PHE A 170 -0.34 14.15 -17.73
N TYR A 171 0.63 13.66 -18.52
CA TYR A 171 1.39 12.47 -18.18
C TYR A 171 2.15 12.62 -16.85
N VAL A 172 2.82 13.76 -16.64
CA VAL A 172 3.56 14.06 -15.41
C VAL A 172 2.62 14.18 -14.22
N LYS A 173 1.52 14.93 -14.36
CA LYS A 173 0.53 15.13 -13.28
C LYS A 173 -0.11 13.82 -12.84
N THR A 174 -0.19 12.85 -13.73
CA THR A 174 -0.92 11.60 -13.50
C THR A 174 -0.01 10.40 -13.30
N ALA A 175 1.31 10.59 -13.24
CA ALA A 175 2.30 9.52 -13.15
C ALA A 175 2.14 8.61 -11.91
N GLU A 176 1.59 9.11 -10.81
CA GLU A 176 1.28 8.30 -9.63
C GLU A 176 0.15 7.28 -9.88
N PHE A 177 -0.74 7.56 -10.84
CA PHE A 177 -1.88 6.70 -11.16
C PHE A 177 -1.45 5.37 -11.77
N PRO A 178 -0.70 5.30 -12.89
CA PRO A 178 -0.25 4.04 -13.44
C PRO A 178 0.74 3.31 -12.50
N ALA A 179 1.36 4.02 -11.56
CA ALA A 179 2.18 3.43 -10.51
C ALA A 179 1.35 2.81 -9.36
N GLY A 180 0.02 2.97 -9.35
CA GLY A 180 -0.87 2.44 -8.31
C GLY A 180 -0.80 3.21 -6.98
N PHE A 181 -0.35 4.46 -7.00
CA PHE A 181 -0.13 5.28 -5.79
C PHE A 181 -1.18 6.37 -5.56
N MET A 182 -2.16 6.51 -6.46
CA MET A 182 -3.24 7.50 -6.34
C MET A 182 -4.38 7.09 -5.42
N THR A 183 -4.44 5.85 -4.95
CA THR A 183 -5.50 5.40 -4.04
C THR A 183 -5.44 6.18 -2.74
N GLU A 184 -6.56 6.83 -2.42
CA GLU A 184 -6.78 7.59 -1.20
C GLU A 184 -8.19 7.26 -0.70
N TYR A 185 -8.27 6.54 0.42
CA TYR A 185 -9.53 6.18 1.03
C TYR A 185 -10.15 7.35 1.78
N THR A 186 -11.47 7.43 1.75
CA THR A 186 -12.23 8.41 2.52
C THR A 186 -12.37 7.96 3.98
N GLU A 187 -12.84 8.89 4.82
CA GLU A 187 -13.11 8.65 6.23
C GLU A 187 -14.04 7.44 6.45
N SER A 188 -13.69 6.61 7.43
CA SER A 188 -14.45 5.42 7.85
C SER A 188 -13.99 4.96 9.24
N MET A 189 -14.52 3.84 9.74
CA MET A 189 -14.05 3.24 11.01
C MET A 189 -12.55 2.85 11.01
N ILE A 190 -11.92 2.73 9.85
CA ILE A 190 -10.49 2.41 9.68
C ILE A 190 -9.70 3.51 8.95
N THR A 191 -10.27 4.70 8.79
CA THR A 191 -9.59 5.86 8.19
C THR A 191 -10.09 7.10 8.90
N THR A 192 -9.24 7.75 9.70
CA THR A 192 -9.63 8.91 10.51
C THR A 192 -9.86 10.16 9.66
N PRO A 193 -10.50 11.20 10.21
CA PRO A 193 -10.42 12.55 9.66
C PRO A 193 -8.97 13.06 9.58
N THR A 194 -8.74 14.10 8.78
CA THR A 194 -7.42 14.72 8.57
C THR A 194 -7.05 15.77 9.62
N THR A 195 -7.60 15.67 10.83
CA THR A 195 -7.50 16.70 11.89
C THR A 195 -6.05 17.06 12.25
N HIS A 196 -5.17 16.07 12.30
CA HIS A 196 -3.75 16.22 12.69
C HIS A 196 -2.78 15.92 11.54
N GLN A 197 -3.24 16.05 10.28
CA GLN A 197 -2.46 15.69 9.09
C GLN A 197 -1.14 16.45 8.98
N GLU A 198 -1.11 17.68 9.48
CA GLU A 198 0.06 18.57 9.50
C GLU A 198 1.22 18.04 10.34
N LEU A 199 0.95 17.12 11.28
CA LEU A 199 2.01 16.47 12.05
C LEU A 199 2.85 15.50 11.21
N ALA A 200 2.33 15.04 10.07
CA ALA A 200 3.00 14.13 9.16
C ALA A 200 2.49 14.29 7.72
N ALA A 201 2.67 15.47 7.13
CA ALA A 201 2.06 15.81 5.82
C ALA A 201 2.50 14.89 4.67
N GLY A 202 3.71 14.32 4.75
CA GLY A 202 4.23 13.34 3.79
C GLY A 202 3.64 11.93 3.92
N PHE A 203 2.74 11.71 4.90
CA PHE A 203 1.91 10.51 5.05
C PHE A 203 0.42 10.87 5.00
N PRO A 204 -0.15 11.18 3.82
CA PRO A 204 -1.58 11.49 3.72
C PRO A 204 -2.45 10.35 4.23
N ILE A 205 -3.39 10.66 5.13
CA ILE A 205 -4.36 9.71 5.65
C ILE A 205 -5.20 9.16 4.48
N GLY A 206 -5.45 7.86 4.49
CA GLY A 206 -6.14 7.17 3.39
C GLY A 206 -5.23 6.76 2.23
N LYS A 207 -3.97 7.27 2.13
CA LYS A 207 -2.99 6.82 1.14
C LYS A 207 -2.05 5.74 1.67
N ARG A 208 -1.38 5.03 0.76
CA ARG A 208 -0.38 4.01 1.13
C ARG A 208 0.85 4.62 1.80
N PHE A 209 1.34 4.00 2.86
CA PHE A 209 2.51 4.44 3.61
C PHE A 209 3.75 4.52 2.69
N LYS A 210 4.27 5.74 2.48
CA LYS A 210 5.39 5.99 1.58
C LYS A 210 6.72 5.74 2.28
N SER A 211 7.28 4.53 2.15
CA SER A 211 8.55 4.19 2.82
C SER A 211 9.64 5.24 2.57
N ALA A 212 10.44 5.52 3.60
CA ALA A 212 11.68 6.28 3.52
C ALA A 212 12.82 5.46 4.13
N ARG A 213 14.07 5.86 3.86
CA ARG A 213 15.22 5.20 4.46
C ARG A 213 15.40 5.65 5.90
N VAL A 214 15.76 4.70 6.75
CA VAL A 214 16.09 4.90 8.17
C VAL A 214 17.31 4.05 8.52
N LYS A 215 17.92 4.34 9.67
CA LYS A 215 18.98 3.50 10.22
C LYS A 215 18.42 2.65 11.35
N ARG A 216 18.56 1.33 11.26
CA ARG A 216 18.21 0.45 12.37
C ARG A 216 19.27 0.56 13.48
N SER A 217 18.83 0.79 14.71
CA SER A 217 19.72 1.11 15.83
C SER A 217 20.65 -0.04 16.20
N CYS A 218 20.12 -1.28 16.24
CA CYS A 218 20.85 -2.43 16.78
C CYS A 218 22.04 -2.91 15.92
N ASP A 219 22.03 -2.64 14.61
CA ASP A 219 23.04 -3.13 13.66
C ASP A 219 23.53 -2.08 12.65
N ALA A 220 23.10 -0.83 12.81
CA ALA A 220 23.44 0.29 11.95
C ALA A 220 23.09 0.09 10.46
N ASN A 221 22.18 -0.83 10.14
CA ASN A 221 21.80 -1.12 8.76
C ASN A 221 20.88 -0.04 8.18
N PHE A 222 21.09 0.30 6.90
CA PHE A 222 20.26 1.24 6.16
C PHE A 222 19.13 0.47 5.48
N ILE A 223 17.89 0.73 5.90
CA ILE A 223 16.73 0.01 5.38
C ILE A 223 15.61 0.97 5.01
N HIS A 224 14.66 0.49 4.21
CA HIS A 224 13.41 1.19 3.96
C HIS A 224 12.40 0.82 5.05
N LEU A 225 11.95 1.81 5.83
CA LEU A 225 11.05 1.60 6.97
C LEU A 225 9.78 0.80 6.62
N GLY A 226 9.15 1.12 5.49
CA GLY A 226 7.93 0.44 5.05
C GLY A 226 8.16 -1.00 4.57
N HIS A 227 9.40 -1.42 4.32
CA HIS A 227 9.70 -2.81 3.95
C HIS A 227 9.65 -3.77 5.14
N GLU A 228 9.66 -3.23 6.37
CA GLU A 228 9.55 -4.03 7.59
C GLU A 228 8.11 -4.48 7.85
N ALA A 229 7.12 -3.83 7.22
CA ALA A 229 5.72 -4.23 7.26
C ALA A 229 5.46 -5.43 6.34
N ARG A 230 5.29 -6.62 6.93
CA ARG A 230 4.94 -7.87 6.22
C ARG A 230 3.42 -8.01 6.06
N ALA A 231 3.00 -8.86 5.12
CA ALA A 231 1.59 -9.22 4.94
C ALA A 231 1.16 -10.30 5.97
N ASP A 232 1.16 -9.94 7.26
CA ASP A 232 0.94 -10.82 8.40
C ASP A 232 -0.35 -10.49 9.19
N GLY A 233 -1.15 -9.53 8.72
CA GLY A 233 -2.41 -9.14 9.35
C GLY A 233 -2.27 -8.16 10.52
N ARG A 234 -1.04 -7.78 10.90
CA ARG A 234 -0.77 -6.85 12.00
C ARG A 234 -0.92 -5.40 11.57
N TRP A 235 -1.45 -4.60 12.48
CA TRP A 235 -1.44 -3.14 12.40
C TRP A 235 -0.06 -2.61 12.77
N ARG A 236 0.34 -1.48 12.20
CA ARG A 236 1.63 -0.84 12.49
C ARG A 236 1.38 0.51 13.12
N VAL A 237 2.12 0.81 14.17
CA VAL A 237 2.12 2.11 14.82
C VAL A 237 3.56 2.63 14.77
N TYR A 238 3.80 3.57 13.85
CA TYR A 238 5.08 4.25 13.71
C TYR A 238 5.08 5.47 14.62
N VAL A 239 5.89 5.42 15.67
CA VAL A 239 6.08 6.52 16.64
C VAL A 239 7.30 7.32 16.19
N PHE A 240 7.06 8.49 15.61
CA PHE A 240 8.09 9.47 15.32
C PHE A 240 8.32 10.30 16.58
N ALA A 241 9.51 10.16 17.17
CA ALA A 241 9.81 10.72 18.47
C ALA A 241 9.85 12.26 18.46
N ASP A 242 9.57 12.85 19.62
CA ASP A 242 9.90 14.24 19.93
C ASP A 242 11.42 14.45 19.98
N GLN A 243 11.88 15.69 20.17
CA GLN A 243 13.31 16.03 20.16
C GLN A 243 14.08 15.45 21.35
N ALA A 244 13.39 14.99 22.39
CA ALA A 244 14.03 14.37 23.54
C ALA A 244 14.75 13.07 23.12
N ALA A 245 16.02 12.93 23.53
CA ALA A 245 16.72 11.67 23.39
C ALA A 245 16.05 10.59 24.25
N PRO A 246 16.14 9.30 23.88
CA PRO A 246 15.66 8.21 24.72
C PRO A 246 16.42 8.21 26.05
N VAL A 247 15.69 8.10 27.16
CA VAL A 247 16.24 7.98 28.51
C VAL A 247 15.50 6.86 29.22
N VAL A 248 16.23 5.98 29.91
CA VAL A 248 15.63 4.96 30.78
C VAL A 248 14.96 5.63 31.97
N ASP A 249 13.74 5.19 32.30
CA ASP A 249 13.05 5.53 33.54
C ASP A 249 14.03 5.58 34.73
N GLY A 250 14.21 6.77 35.31
CA GLY A 250 14.88 6.96 36.60
C GLY A 250 16.35 7.43 36.59
N SER A 251 17.05 7.52 35.45
CA SER A 251 18.40 8.11 35.42
C SER A 251 18.39 9.59 35.01
N ALA A 252 17.79 10.43 35.84
CA ALA A 252 18.22 11.82 35.93
C ALA A 252 19.63 11.83 36.56
N GLY A 253 20.68 11.68 35.74
CA GLY A 253 22.06 11.94 36.16
C GLY A 253 23.06 10.85 35.81
N GLY A 254 23.94 11.15 34.85
CA GLY A 254 25.03 10.26 34.47
C GLY A 254 26.03 10.83 33.46
N GLY A 255 26.41 12.10 33.57
CA GLY A 255 27.70 12.62 33.08
C GLY A 255 28.01 12.50 31.58
N GLY A 256 27.27 13.21 30.72
CA GLY A 256 27.67 13.50 29.35
C GLY A 256 27.49 14.98 29.04
N THR A 257 28.59 15.74 28.99
CA THR A 257 28.56 17.13 28.52
C THR A 257 28.48 17.14 26.98
N ALA A 258 27.27 17.28 26.45
CA ALA A 258 27.03 17.78 25.10
C ALA A 258 25.79 18.70 25.15
N GLY A 259 25.93 19.91 24.63
CA GLY A 259 25.02 21.02 24.87
C GLY A 259 23.83 21.10 23.92
N GLY A 260 22.72 21.63 24.46
CA GLY A 260 21.46 21.97 23.78
C GLY A 260 20.50 20.77 23.68
N SER A 261 19.25 20.78 24.15
CA SER A 261 18.34 21.87 24.52
C SER A 261 17.15 21.32 25.34
N ALA A 262 16.59 22.17 26.20
CA ALA A 262 15.25 22.14 26.82
C ALA A 262 14.83 20.86 27.60
N GLY A 263 14.85 20.95 28.94
CA GLY A 263 14.29 19.96 29.85
C GLY A 263 12.75 19.94 29.87
N GLY A 264 12.15 19.35 28.83
CA GLY A 264 10.78 18.84 28.84
C GLY A 264 10.77 17.33 29.09
N GLU A 265 9.71 16.82 29.73
CA GLU A 265 9.46 15.39 29.87
C GLU A 265 9.22 14.78 28.48
N SER A 266 9.90 13.67 28.15
CA SER A 266 9.79 13.06 26.81
C SER A 266 8.36 12.56 26.58
N LYS A 267 7.72 13.03 25.51
CA LYS A 267 6.37 12.60 25.14
C LYS A 267 6.36 11.12 24.75
N VAL A 268 7.42 10.63 24.10
CA VAL A 268 7.57 9.20 23.80
C VAL A 268 7.64 8.35 25.07
N ALA A 269 8.31 8.81 26.13
CA ALA A 269 8.34 8.08 27.40
C ALA A 269 6.95 7.98 28.04
N ALA A 270 6.18 9.08 28.05
CA ALA A 270 4.80 9.08 28.54
C ALA A 270 3.87 8.18 27.71
N LEU A 271 3.98 8.23 26.37
CA LEU A 271 3.25 7.34 25.46
C LEU A 271 3.63 5.87 25.70
N ALA A 272 4.91 5.58 25.90
CA ALA A 272 5.37 4.22 26.15
C ALA A 272 4.82 3.64 27.46
N ALA A 273 4.81 4.42 28.54
CA ALA A 273 4.24 4.01 29.82
C ALA A 273 2.73 3.71 29.71
N TRP A 274 2.00 4.53 28.97
CA TRP A 274 0.59 4.29 28.67
C TRP A 274 0.41 3.03 27.82
N LEU A 275 1.16 2.89 26.72
CA LEU A 275 1.08 1.74 25.83
C LEU A 275 1.34 0.41 26.56
N GLU A 276 2.29 0.39 27.51
CA GLU A 276 2.71 -0.81 28.23
C GLU A 276 1.68 -1.29 29.26
N SER A 277 0.97 -0.38 29.91
CA SER A 277 0.26 -0.71 31.17
C SER A 277 -1.20 -0.25 31.26
N ASP A 278 -1.61 0.73 30.46
CA ASP A 278 -2.95 1.29 30.57
C ASP A 278 -4.00 0.33 29.95
N PRO A 279 -5.11 0.00 30.64
CA PRO A 279 -6.15 -0.86 30.10
C PRO A 279 -6.83 -0.34 28.82
N ALA A 280 -6.73 0.96 28.53
CA ALA A 280 -7.22 1.55 27.28
C ALA A 280 -6.19 1.48 26.13
N SER A 281 -4.94 1.10 26.41
CA SER A 281 -3.93 0.89 25.38
C SER A 281 -4.31 -0.27 24.47
N PRO A 282 -4.13 -0.14 23.14
CA PRO A 282 -4.39 -1.24 22.22
C PRO A 282 -3.52 -2.48 22.45
N LEU A 283 -2.33 -2.33 23.06
CA LEU A 283 -1.46 -3.46 23.41
C LEU A 283 -1.93 -4.25 24.63
N VAL A 284 -2.78 -3.64 25.47
CA VAL A 284 -3.30 -4.25 26.69
C VAL A 284 -4.73 -4.73 26.47
N ALA A 285 -5.60 -3.87 25.94
CA ALA A 285 -7.03 -4.12 25.78
C ALA A 285 -7.36 -5.31 24.87
N TYR A 286 -6.57 -5.53 23.82
CA TYR A 286 -6.88 -6.48 22.74
C TYR A 286 -5.91 -7.67 22.64
N ARG A 287 -4.92 -7.73 23.54
CA ARG A 287 -3.95 -8.85 23.60
C ARG A 287 -4.57 -10.03 24.32
N ARG A 288 -4.58 -11.20 23.68
CA ARG A 288 -5.12 -12.42 24.29
C ARG A 288 -4.06 -13.10 25.16
N GLU A 289 -4.51 -13.94 26.08
CA GLU A 289 -3.62 -14.74 26.93
C GLU A 289 -2.68 -15.60 26.08
N GLY A 290 -1.37 -15.53 26.37
CA GLY A 290 -0.34 -16.28 25.66
C GLY A 290 0.12 -15.70 24.32
N GLU A 291 -0.40 -14.54 23.91
CA GLU A 291 0.08 -13.84 22.72
C GLU A 291 1.27 -12.93 23.02
N ASP A 292 2.18 -12.84 22.05
CA ASP A 292 3.26 -11.86 22.07
C ASP A 292 2.69 -10.43 22.13
N PRO A 293 3.37 -9.47 22.80
CA PRO A 293 2.89 -8.09 22.89
C PRO A 293 2.61 -7.41 21.56
N ASP A 294 3.30 -7.81 20.48
CA ASP A 294 3.20 -7.24 19.14
C ASP A 294 2.38 -8.12 18.17
N ALA A 295 1.60 -9.08 18.67
CA ALA A 295 0.87 -10.04 17.84
C ALA A 295 -0.27 -9.43 17.01
N LEU A 296 -0.81 -8.29 17.44
CA LEU A 296 -1.90 -7.57 16.75
C LEU A 296 -1.46 -6.19 16.26
N VAL A 297 -0.75 -5.45 17.11
CA VAL A 297 -0.25 -4.11 16.84
C VAL A 297 1.27 -4.12 17.02
N GLU A 298 1.99 -3.93 15.92
CA GLU A 298 3.45 -3.83 15.91
C GLU A 298 3.87 -2.37 16.08
N LEU A 299 4.67 -2.10 17.11
CA LEU A 299 5.25 -0.78 17.32
C LEU A 299 6.58 -0.64 16.59
N SER A 300 6.87 0.57 16.11
CA SER A 300 8.19 0.98 15.64
C SER A 300 8.46 2.40 16.10
N VAL A 301 9.64 2.66 16.66
CA VAL A 301 10.02 4.01 17.12
C VAL A 301 11.15 4.55 16.25
N ILE A 302 11.00 5.81 15.83
CA ILE A 302 11.93 6.52 14.98
C ILE A 302 12.40 7.76 15.73
N TYR A 303 13.63 7.71 16.24
CA TYR A 303 14.27 8.81 16.95
C TYR A 303 14.92 9.80 15.98
N GLN A 304 14.89 11.09 16.37
CA GLN A 304 15.52 12.16 15.60
C GLN A 304 17.04 12.15 15.70
N GLN A 305 17.59 11.57 16.77
CA GLN A 305 19.02 11.43 17.01
C GLN A 305 19.64 10.39 16.06
N GLU A 306 20.93 10.52 15.80
CA GLU A 306 21.70 9.50 15.11
C GLU A 306 21.83 8.23 15.98
N HIS A 307 21.92 7.07 15.33
CA HIS A 307 22.07 5.76 15.99
C HIS A 307 23.25 5.64 16.99
N LYS A 308 24.23 6.55 16.96
CA LYS A 308 25.41 6.55 17.84
C LYS A 308 25.21 7.38 19.11
N GLU A 309 24.13 8.17 19.16
CA GLU A 309 23.84 9.10 20.25
C GLU A 309 23.01 8.47 21.36
N PHE A 310 22.45 7.28 21.12
CA PHE A 310 21.73 6.49 22.11
C PHE A 310 21.97 5.00 21.87
N ALA A 311 21.78 4.18 22.90
CA ALA A 311 21.79 2.73 22.79
C ALA A 311 20.37 2.17 22.93
N PHE A 312 20.11 0.99 22.35
CA PHE A 312 18.79 0.36 22.46
C PHE A 312 18.31 0.13 23.92
N PRO A 313 19.16 -0.07 24.95
CA PRO A 313 18.68 -0.17 26.33
C PRO A 313 18.06 1.12 26.86
N ASP A 314 18.41 2.28 26.28
CA ASP A 314 17.88 3.60 26.64
C ASP A 314 16.43 3.80 26.16
N VAL A 315 15.99 2.96 25.22
CA VAL A 315 14.65 3.01 24.64
C VAL A 315 13.64 2.29 25.54
N PRO A 316 12.42 2.83 25.72
CA PRO A 316 11.37 2.20 26.53
C PRO A 316 11.08 0.76 26.12
N LYS A 317 10.78 -0.09 27.12
CA LYS A 317 10.62 -1.55 26.94
C LYS A 317 9.55 -1.94 25.93
N VAL A 318 8.48 -1.14 25.82
CA VAL A 318 7.38 -1.40 24.88
C VAL A 318 7.84 -1.45 23.41
N PHE A 319 8.94 -0.76 23.06
CA PHE A 319 9.53 -0.77 21.71
C PHE A 319 10.59 -1.85 21.51
N ARG A 320 10.89 -2.62 22.56
CA ARG A 320 11.79 -3.78 22.56
C ARG A 320 11.11 -4.95 23.28
N PRO A 321 9.93 -5.40 22.79
CA PRO A 321 9.16 -6.43 23.46
C PRO A 321 9.93 -7.76 23.46
N HIS A 322 9.71 -8.57 24.48
CA HIS A 322 10.09 -9.98 24.42
C HIS A 322 9.02 -10.74 23.63
N VAL A 323 9.46 -11.52 22.65
CA VAL A 323 8.56 -12.22 21.71
C VAL A 323 9.04 -13.64 21.40
N GLY A 324 8.09 -14.49 20.98
CA GLY A 324 8.34 -15.83 20.51
C GLY A 324 8.63 -16.85 21.61
N ALA A 325 8.79 -18.11 21.21
CA ALA A 325 8.87 -19.25 22.13
C ALA A 325 10.08 -19.24 23.09
N PHE A 326 11.09 -18.42 22.80
CA PHE A 326 12.30 -18.30 23.62
C PHE A 326 12.36 -16.99 24.43
N ASP A 327 11.30 -16.18 24.41
CA ASP A 327 11.19 -14.94 25.19
C ASP A 327 12.38 -14.00 24.93
N LEU A 328 12.70 -13.78 23.65
CA LEU A 328 13.84 -12.97 23.24
C LEU A 328 13.43 -11.51 23.04
N GLU A 329 14.24 -10.61 23.56
CA GLU A 329 14.08 -9.17 23.36
C GLU A 329 14.25 -8.79 21.88
N TYR A 330 13.23 -8.18 21.30
CA TYR A 330 13.18 -7.82 19.90
C TYR A 330 13.54 -6.34 19.68
N VAL A 331 14.80 -6.07 19.32
CA VAL A 331 15.35 -4.70 19.21
C VAL A 331 15.35 -4.15 17.78
N GLU A 332 14.83 -4.88 16.80
CA GLU A 332 14.91 -4.50 15.39
C GLU A 332 13.91 -3.40 14.97
N LYS A 333 13.02 -2.96 15.88
CA LYS A 333 12.01 -1.92 15.63
C LYS A 333 12.39 -0.53 16.14
N ILE A 334 13.66 -0.33 16.44
CA ILE A 334 14.23 0.93 16.90
C ILE A 334 15.06 1.53 15.77
N TYR A 335 14.67 2.73 15.35
CA TYR A 335 15.28 3.43 14.23
C TYR A 335 15.79 4.81 14.62
N ALA A 336 16.81 5.25 13.89
CA ALA A 336 17.38 6.58 13.94
C ALA A 336 17.29 7.24 12.55
N THR A 337 17.35 8.56 12.53
CA THR A 337 17.45 9.34 11.28
C THR A 337 18.77 9.10 10.56
N LEU A 338 18.78 9.47 9.28
CA LEU A 338 19.98 9.50 8.45
C LEU A 338 20.36 10.96 8.22
N PRO A 339 21.60 11.40 8.52
CA PRO A 339 22.00 12.79 8.34
C PRO A 339 21.84 13.32 6.91
N GLU A 340 21.99 12.45 5.91
CA GLU A 340 21.87 12.79 4.49
C GLU A 340 20.44 12.64 3.95
N GLU A 341 19.57 11.91 4.67
CA GLU A 341 18.20 11.59 4.25
C GLU A 341 17.27 11.52 5.47
N ASP A 342 17.07 12.66 6.13
CA ASP A 342 16.23 12.72 7.30
C ASP A 342 14.77 12.43 6.93
N ILE A 343 14.23 11.33 7.46
CA ILE A 343 12.85 10.93 7.26
C ILE A 343 11.87 11.98 7.78
N PHE A 344 12.20 12.73 8.83
CA PHE A 344 11.34 13.79 9.34
C PHE A 344 11.18 14.92 8.32
N GLU A 345 12.25 15.28 7.60
CA GLU A 345 12.16 16.27 6.52
C GLU A 345 11.49 15.66 5.28
N ALA A 346 11.95 14.49 4.86
CA ALA A 346 11.47 13.83 3.65
C ALA A 346 9.99 13.45 3.70
N ARG A 347 9.41 13.33 4.90
CA ARG A 347 7.99 13.03 5.12
C ARG A 347 7.26 14.14 5.87
N GLU A 348 7.88 15.31 6.03
CA GLU A 348 7.24 16.49 6.63
C GLU A 348 6.60 16.14 7.99
N ILE A 349 7.37 15.42 8.82
CA ILE A 349 6.98 15.04 10.18
C ILE A 349 7.31 16.18 11.13
N SER A 350 6.37 16.52 11.99
CA SER A 350 6.59 17.49 13.06
C SER A 350 7.76 17.06 13.93
N ARG A 351 8.63 18.03 14.25
CA ARG A 351 9.74 17.81 15.17
C ARG A 351 9.27 17.65 16.63
N ASP A 352 8.03 17.99 16.92
CA ASP A 352 7.38 17.67 18.21
C ASP A 352 6.90 16.21 18.28
N GLY A 353 7.09 15.45 17.19
CA GLY A 353 6.75 14.04 17.07
C GLY A 353 5.31 13.79 16.60
N ALA A 354 5.05 12.54 16.22
CA ALA A 354 3.75 12.09 15.72
C ALA A 354 3.61 10.56 15.85
N VAL A 355 2.37 10.09 16.00
CA VAL A 355 2.02 8.68 15.85
C VAL A 355 1.32 8.49 14.51
N VAL A 356 1.87 7.63 13.65
CA VAL A 356 1.26 7.26 12.36
C VAL A 356 0.78 5.82 12.42
N VAL A 357 -0.54 5.63 12.39
CA VAL A 357 -1.18 4.31 12.39
C VAL A 357 -1.35 3.83 10.95
N VAL A 358 -0.91 2.61 10.68
CA VAL A 358 -0.93 1.99 9.34
C VAL A 358 -1.58 0.62 9.42
N ARG A 359 -2.49 0.38 8.48
CA ARG A 359 -3.27 -0.86 8.36
C ARG A 359 -2.42 -2.05 7.93
N PRO A 360 -2.93 -3.28 8.09
CA PRO A 360 -2.27 -4.49 7.58
C PRO A 360 -2.06 -4.48 6.05
N ASP A 361 -2.89 -3.74 5.30
CA ASP A 361 -2.76 -3.52 3.86
C ASP A 361 -1.87 -2.31 3.49
N GLN A 362 -1.09 -1.79 4.45
CA GLN A 362 -0.09 -0.74 4.27
C GLN A 362 -0.64 0.67 3.97
N TYR A 363 -1.94 0.91 4.21
CA TYR A 363 -2.54 2.25 4.12
C TYR A 363 -2.49 2.99 5.45
N VAL A 364 -2.21 4.30 5.40
CA VAL A 364 -2.24 5.19 6.56
C VAL A 364 -3.68 5.35 7.02
N SER A 365 -3.95 4.94 8.25
CA SER A 365 -5.27 5.02 8.87
C SER A 365 -5.49 6.33 9.61
N GLY A 366 -4.48 6.82 10.30
CA GLY A 366 -4.62 7.99 11.15
C GLY A 366 -3.29 8.52 11.64
N ILE A 367 -3.30 9.80 11.99
CA ILE A 367 -2.15 10.52 12.55
C ILE A 367 -2.61 11.15 13.87
N PHE A 368 -1.82 10.99 14.91
CA PHE A 368 -2.14 11.48 16.25
C PHE A 368 -0.93 12.19 16.87
N PRO A 369 -1.16 13.21 17.71
CA PRO A 369 -0.14 13.73 18.63
C PRO A 369 0.38 12.63 19.56
N LEU A 370 1.64 12.72 20.00
CA LEU A 370 2.24 11.75 20.93
C LEU A 370 1.50 11.66 22.28
N ASP A 371 0.85 12.74 22.71
CA ASP A 371 0.11 12.87 23.97
C ASP A 371 -1.40 12.60 23.84
N ALA A 372 -1.90 12.29 22.64
CA ALA A 372 -3.31 12.02 22.37
C ALA A 372 -3.71 10.57 22.70
N HIS A 373 -3.35 10.09 23.90
CA HIS A 373 -3.51 8.69 24.31
C HIS A 373 -4.98 8.21 24.20
N SER A 374 -5.93 9.05 24.63
CA SER A 374 -7.37 8.72 24.54
C SER A 374 -7.84 8.61 23.10
N GLU A 375 -7.42 9.50 22.19
CA GLU A 375 -7.80 9.45 20.77
C GLU A 375 -7.28 8.17 20.10
N ILE A 376 -6.05 7.76 20.43
CA ILE A 376 -5.45 6.51 19.94
C ILE A 376 -6.23 5.30 20.46
N GLY A 377 -6.55 5.28 21.76
CA GLY A 377 -7.34 4.21 22.38
C GLY A 377 -8.74 4.09 21.77
N ASP A 378 -9.44 5.23 21.63
CA ASP A 378 -10.79 5.31 21.05
C ASP A 378 -10.80 4.86 19.59
N TYR A 379 -9.78 5.22 18.81
CA TYR A 379 -9.62 4.74 17.43
C TYR A 379 -9.57 3.21 17.38
N PHE A 380 -8.71 2.58 18.16
CA PHE A 380 -8.60 1.12 18.16
C PHE A 380 -9.83 0.43 18.77
N ALA A 381 -10.55 1.07 19.71
CA ALA A 381 -11.85 0.59 20.19
C ALA A 381 -12.94 0.60 19.13
N GLY A 382 -12.85 1.48 18.13
CA GLY A 382 -13.71 1.43 16.94
C GLY A 382 -13.36 0.29 15.97
N VAL A 383 -12.13 -0.22 16.02
CA VAL A 383 -11.61 -1.23 15.06
C VAL A 383 -11.67 -2.65 15.62
N PHE A 384 -11.36 -2.82 16.90
CA PHE A 384 -11.20 -4.13 17.52
C PHE A 384 -12.33 -4.49 18.47
N GLU A 385 -12.56 -5.79 18.59
CA GLU A 385 -13.42 -6.38 19.61
C GLU A 385 -12.60 -6.67 20.87
N PRO A 386 -13.12 -6.36 22.08
CA PRO A 386 -12.48 -6.74 23.33
C PRO A 386 -12.21 -8.25 23.40
N VAL A 387 -11.16 -8.64 24.11
CA VAL A 387 -10.88 -10.05 24.40
C VAL A 387 -12.05 -10.64 25.19
N LYS A 388 -12.65 -11.72 24.66
CA LYS A 388 -13.80 -12.40 25.26
C LYS A 388 -13.43 -13.29 26.44
#